data_AF-A0A382W5W8-F1
#
_entry.id   AF-A0A382W5W8-F1
#
_cell.length_a   1.000
_cell.length_b   1.000
_cell.length_c   1.000
_cell.angle_alpha   90.00
_cell.angle_beta   90.00
_cell.angle_gamma   90.00
#
_symmetry.space_group_name_H-M   'P 1'
#
loop_
_entity.id
_entity.type
_entity.pdbx_description
1 polymer ?
#
loop_
_entity_poly.entity_id
_entity_poly.type
_entity_poly.pdbx_seq_one_letter_code
_entity_poly.pdbx_strand_id
1 'polypeptide(L)'
;MTETVDPLANIFNERAPKDINDFRNILEEAIESSGANKNLPEIGDFLTGVEISKKEDHSLTTDIHIPKGEGPFPILVYFHGGGWISGSPQTHRKICHRFAEAGF
;
A
#
# COMPACT_ATOMS: atom_id res chain seq x y z
N MET A 1 24.70 9.69 23.42
CA MET A 1 24.23 8.63 22.52
C MET A 1 22.82 9.02 22.11
N THR A 2 22.61 9.41 20.86
CA THR A 2 21.26 9.64 20.34
C THR A 2 20.63 8.27 20.13
N GLU A 3 19.62 7.92 20.92
CA GLU A 3 18.84 6.72 20.67
C GLU A 3 18.20 6.86 19.29
N THR A 4 18.68 6.08 18.33
CA THR A 4 17.99 5.88 17.06
C THR A 4 16.77 5.02 17.34
N VAL A 5 15.71 5.66 17.81
CA VAL A 5 14.41 5.02 18.01
C VAL A 5 13.81 4.74 16.63
N ASP A 6 13.38 3.50 16.43
CA ASP A 6 12.69 3.09 15.20
C ASP A 6 11.47 4.01 14.98
N PRO A 7 11.33 4.67 13.82
CA PRO A 7 10.18 5.51 13.51
C PRO A 7 8.83 4.80 13.70
N LEU A 8 8.80 3.48 13.52
CA LEU A 8 7.61 2.66 13.76
C LEU A 8 7.39 2.37 15.24
N ALA A 9 8.44 2.29 16.05
CA ALA A 9 8.31 2.13 17.50
C ALA A 9 7.71 3.39 18.16
N ASN A 10 7.96 4.59 17.61
CA ASN A 10 7.43 5.84 18.15
C ASN A 10 5.91 6.00 17.99
N ILE A 11 5.31 5.41 16.95
CA ILE A 11 3.86 5.51 16.71
C ILE A 11 3.06 4.93 17.88
N PHE A 12 3.56 3.87 18.51
CA PHE A 12 2.90 3.24 19.66
C PHE A 12 3.24 3.87 21.00
N ASN A 13 4.23 4.77 21.04
CA ASN A 13 4.65 5.44 22.27
C ASN A 13 3.75 6.64 22.61
N GLU A 14 3.06 7.23 21.63
CA GLU A 14 2.22 8.41 21.84
C GLU A 14 0.82 8.07 22.39
N ARG A 15 0.18 7.01 21.90
CA ARG A 15 -1.02 6.42 22.53
C ARG A 15 -1.23 4.97 22.11
N ALA A 16 -1.75 4.16 23.05
CA ALA A 16 -2.28 2.84 22.73
C ALA A 16 -3.62 2.97 21.97
N PRO A 17 -3.87 2.12 20.95
CA PRO A 17 -5.15 2.12 20.23
C PRO A 17 -6.30 1.72 21.16
N LYS A 18 -7.45 2.37 21.02
CA LYS A 18 -8.66 2.07 21.82
C LYS A 18 -9.32 0.75 21.41
N ASP A 19 -9.32 0.47 20.11
CA ASP A 19 -9.88 -0.72 19.49
C ASP A 19 -9.20 -1.00 18.15
N ILE A 20 -9.70 -2.00 17.43
CA ILE A 20 -9.11 -2.44 16.16
C ILE A 20 -9.26 -1.41 15.04
N ASN A 21 -10.34 -0.63 15.02
CA ASN A 21 -10.56 0.39 14.00
C ASN A 21 -9.64 1.59 14.26
N ASP A 22 -9.46 1.97 15.53
CA ASP A 22 -8.49 2.99 15.92
C ASP A 22 -7.05 2.56 15.54
N PHE A 23 -6.72 1.28 15.75
CA PHE A 23 -5.44 0.72 15.32
C PHE A 23 -5.25 0.78 13.80
N ARG A 24 -6.28 0.45 13.01
CA ARG A 24 -6.24 0.57 11.54
C ARG A 24 -5.95 2.01 11.10
N ASN A 25 -6.67 2.98 11.67
CA ASN A 25 -6.50 4.39 11.33
C ASN A 25 -5.10 4.89 11.66
N ILE A 26 -4.57 4.56 12.85
CA ILE A 26 -3.20 4.91 13.26
C ILE A 26 -2.18 4.38 12.26
N LEU A 27 -2.32 3.13 11.81
CA LEU A 27 -1.42 2.53 10.83
C LEU A 27 -1.53 3.18 9.44
N GLU A 28 -2.73 3.53 9.00
CA GLU A 28 -2.93 4.20 7.71
C GLU A 28 -2.35 5.63 7.73
N GLU A 29 -2.58 6.39 8.80
CA GLU A 29 -2.00 7.73 9.02
C GLU A 29 -0.46 7.69 9.09
N ALA A 30 0.10 6.65 9.70
CA ALA A 30 1.55 6.43 9.74
C ALA A 30 2.17 6.22 8.35
N ILE A 31 1.50 5.45 7.49
CA ILE A 31 1.95 5.24 6.10
C ILE A 31 1.90 6.55 5.30
N GLU A 32 0.86 7.36 5.50
CA GLU A 32 0.74 8.66 4.84
C GLU A 32 1.81 9.66 5.34
N SER A 33 1.94 9.80 6.66
CA SER A 33 2.87 10.75 7.29
C SER A 33 4.35 10.41 7.05
N SER A 34 4.70 9.12 7.02
CA SER A 34 6.06 8.66 6.66
C SER A 34 6.44 9.01 5.22
N GLY A 35 5.46 9.35 4.38
CA GLY A 35 5.69 9.61 2.97
C GLY A 35 6.06 8.35 2.19
N ALA A 36 5.60 7.18 2.64
CA ALA A 36 5.89 5.89 2.02
C ALA A 36 5.55 5.87 0.52
N ASN A 37 4.53 6.62 0.09
CA ASN A 37 4.12 6.75 -1.31
C ASN A 37 4.53 8.08 -1.97
N LYS A 38 5.47 8.83 -1.39
CA LYS A 38 6.09 9.98 -2.05
C LYS A 38 7.15 9.49 -3.05
N ASN A 39 7.31 10.24 -4.14
CA ASN A 39 8.29 10.00 -5.21
C ASN A 39 8.16 8.56 -5.75
N LEU A 40 6.99 8.25 -6.31
CA LEU A 40 6.73 6.94 -6.92
C LEU A 40 7.62 6.78 -8.16
N PRO A 41 8.16 5.57 -8.41
CA PRO A 41 8.80 5.25 -9.69
C PRO A 41 7.90 5.58 -10.87
N GLU A 42 8.50 6.10 -11.93
CA GLU A 42 7.79 6.31 -13.19
C GLU A 42 7.50 4.97 -13.86
N ILE A 43 6.23 4.76 -14.22
CA ILE A 43 5.74 3.56 -14.90
C ILE A 43 5.00 3.96 -16.17
N GLY A 44 4.49 2.99 -16.94
CA GLY A 44 3.78 3.25 -18.19
C GLY A 44 2.39 3.81 -17.97
N ASP A 45 1.59 3.14 -17.14
CA ASP A 45 0.23 3.57 -16.79
C ASP A 45 -0.15 3.07 -15.39
N PHE A 46 -1.17 3.67 -14.81
CA PHE A 46 -1.63 3.39 -13.46
C PHE A 46 -3.14 3.58 -13.32
N LEU A 47 -3.85 2.48 -13.08
CA LEU A 47 -5.31 2.46 -12.88
C LEU A 47 -5.61 2.13 -11.42
N THR A 48 -6.49 2.90 -10.78
CA THR A 48 -6.86 2.70 -9.38
C THR A 48 -8.29 2.21 -9.23
N GLY A 49 -8.53 1.33 -8.26
CA GLY A 49 -9.90 0.94 -7.88
C GLY A 49 -10.65 0.17 -8.98
N VAL A 50 -9.94 -0.58 -9.81
CA VAL A 50 -10.55 -1.44 -10.83
C VAL A 50 -11.31 -2.56 -10.14
N GLU A 51 -12.63 -2.64 -10.34
CA GLU A 51 -13.47 -3.69 -9.78
C GLU A 51 -13.14 -5.05 -10.42
N ILE A 52 -12.80 -6.03 -9.58
CA ILE A 52 -12.55 -7.42 -10.00
C ILE A 52 -13.82 -8.25 -9.81
N SER A 53 -14.54 -8.02 -8.72
CA SER A 53 -15.75 -8.78 -8.38
C SER A 53 -16.65 -7.98 -7.45
N LYS A 54 -17.95 -8.20 -7.57
CA LYS A 54 -18.96 -7.63 -6.69
C LYS A 54 -19.88 -8.72 -6.16
N LYS A 55 -20.09 -8.75 -4.84
CA LYS A 55 -21.02 -9.64 -4.16
C LYS A 55 -21.83 -8.85 -3.15
N GLU A 56 -23.16 -8.88 -3.30
CA GLU A 56 -24.09 -8.16 -2.42
C GLU A 56 -23.64 -6.69 -2.25
N ASP A 57 -23.22 -6.35 -1.04
CA ASP A 57 -22.87 -5.01 -0.59
C ASP A 57 -21.36 -4.73 -0.70
N HIS A 58 -20.58 -5.69 -1.18
CA HIS A 58 -19.13 -5.64 -1.19
C HIS A 58 -18.56 -5.71 -2.61
N SER A 59 -17.74 -4.72 -2.97
CA SER A 59 -16.95 -4.69 -4.19
C SER A 59 -15.47 -4.92 -3.85
N LEU A 60 -14.87 -5.90 -4.51
CA LEU A 60 -13.44 -6.17 -4.46
C LEU A 60 -12.77 -5.44 -5.60
N THR A 61 -11.84 -4.54 -5.28
CA THR A 61 -11.10 -3.73 -6.24
C THR A 61 -9.60 -4.00 -6.19
N THR A 62 -8.90 -3.62 -7.25
CA THR A 62 -7.43 -3.62 -7.33
C THR A 62 -6.91 -2.34 -7.96
N ASP A 63 -5.69 -2.00 -7.61
CA ASP A 63 -4.86 -1.07 -8.39
C ASP A 63 -4.08 -1.89 -9.44
N ILE A 64 -3.94 -1.37 -10.66
CA ILE A 64 -3.19 -1.99 -11.76
C ILE A 64 -2.02 -1.07 -12.11
N HIS A 65 -0.80 -1.58 -11.95
CA HIS A 65 0.45 -0.89 -12.28
C HIS A 65 1.00 -1.47 -13.58
N ILE A 66 1.24 -0.63 -14.57
CA ILE A 66 1.61 -1.07 -15.92
C ILE A 66 3.05 -0.63 -16.22
N PRO A 67 3.98 -1.54 -16.59
CA PRO A 67 5.33 -1.17 -16.99
C PRO A 67 5.41 -0.23 -18.19
N LYS A 68 6.56 0.46 -18.36
CA LYS A 68 6.85 1.22 -19.59
C LYS A 68 7.16 0.28 -20.75
N GLY A 69 6.73 0.65 -21.96
CA GLY A 69 7.03 -0.04 -23.21
C GLY A 69 5.82 -0.74 -23.83
N GLU A 70 6.09 -1.52 -24.87
CA GLU A 70 5.08 -2.34 -25.55
C GLU A 70 5.08 -3.74 -24.94
N GLY A 71 3.91 -4.25 -24.57
CA GLY A 71 3.73 -5.58 -24.00
C GLY A 71 3.87 -6.73 -25.01
N PRO A 72 3.49 -7.97 -24.63
CA PRO A 72 2.87 -8.34 -23.37
C PRO A 72 3.87 -8.43 -22.22
N PHE A 73 3.47 -7.94 -21.03
CA PHE A 73 4.23 -8.07 -19.80
C PHE A 73 3.83 -9.35 -19.04
N PRO A 74 4.73 -9.93 -18.21
CA PRO A 74 4.32 -10.92 -17.20
C PRO A 74 3.32 -10.30 -16.22
N ILE A 75 2.47 -11.12 -15.58
CA ILE A 75 1.52 -10.66 -14.57
C ILE A 75 2.04 -11.03 -13.17
N LEU A 76 2.13 -10.03 -12.29
CA LEU A 76 2.29 -10.21 -10.86
C LEU A 76 1.00 -9.84 -10.12
N VAL A 77 0.47 -10.77 -9.31
CA VAL A 77 -0.64 -10.47 -8.38
C VAL A 77 -0.07 -10.26 -6.99
N TYR A 78 -0.21 -9.05 -6.46
CA TYR A 78 0.30 -8.67 -5.13
C TYR A 78 -0.84 -8.57 -4.11
N PHE A 79 -0.66 -9.22 -2.96
CA PHE A 79 -1.55 -9.12 -1.81
C PHE A 79 -0.84 -8.36 -0.69
N HIS A 80 -1.45 -7.30 -0.18
CA HIS A 80 -0.83 -6.45 0.83
C HIS A 80 -0.68 -7.15 2.19
N GLY A 81 0.32 -6.70 2.96
CA GLY A 81 0.49 -7.10 4.36
C GLY A 81 -0.47 -6.35 5.29
N GLY A 82 -0.22 -6.43 6.60
CA GLY A 82 -1.07 -5.78 7.63
C GLY A 82 -1.81 -6.77 8.54
N GLY A 83 -1.33 -8.02 8.61
CA GLY A 83 -1.79 -9.01 9.58
C GLY A 83 -3.28 -9.32 9.49
N TRP A 84 -3.85 -9.28 8.28
CA TRP A 84 -5.29 -9.47 8.01
C TRP A 84 -6.22 -8.45 8.69
N ILE A 85 -5.65 -7.41 9.29
CA ILE A 85 -6.35 -6.45 10.13
C ILE A 85 -6.27 -5.04 9.55
N SER A 86 -5.24 -4.71 8.77
CA SER A 86 -5.03 -3.36 8.20
C SER A 86 -4.46 -3.42 6.78
N GLY A 87 -4.38 -2.24 6.15
CA GLY A 87 -3.83 -2.09 4.81
C GLY A 87 -4.89 -2.02 3.71
N SER A 88 -4.41 -1.59 2.55
CA SER A 88 -5.13 -1.44 1.28
C SER A 88 -4.14 -1.40 0.11
N PRO A 89 -4.57 -1.51 -1.17
CA PRO A 89 -3.68 -1.32 -2.31
C PRO A 89 -2.86 -0.01 -2.23
N GLN A 90 -3.48 1.08 -1.76
CA GLN A 90 -2.81 2.37 -1.59
C GLN A 90 -1.64 2.29 -0.59
N THR A 91 -1.79 1.62 0.55
CA THR A 91 -0.72 1.56 1.56
C THR A 91 0.56 0.88 1.07
N HIS A 92 0.47 0.07 0.01
CA HIS A 92 1.60 -0.66 -0.58
C HIS A 92 1.93 -0.20 -2.01
N ARG A 93 1.42 0.96 -2.44
CA ARG A 93 1.56 1.45 -3.81
C ARG A 93 3.01 1.54 -4.29
N LYS A 94 3.92 2.05 -3.46
CA LYS A 94 5.33 2.20 -3.87
C LYS A 94 5.99 0.88 -4.23
N ILE A 95 5.74 -0.21 -3.49
CA ILE A 95 6.32 -1.51 -3.83
C ILE A 95 5.75 -2.04 -5.16
N CYS A 96 4.45 -1.85 -5.42
CA CYS A 96 3.84 -2.22 -6.70
C CYS A 96 4.37 -1.40 -7.88
N HIS A 97 4.63 -0.10 -7.68
CA HIS A 97 5.35 0.71 -8.69
C HIS A 97 6.76 0.18 -8.97
N ARG A 98 7.46 -0.35 -7.97
CA ARG A 98 8.81 -0.94 -8.17
C ARG A 98 8.75 -2.24 -8.98
N PHE A 99 7.68 -3.03 -8.86
CA PHE A 99 7.48 -4.19 -9.72
C PHE A 99 7.21 -3.78 -11.17
N ALA A 100 6.36 -2.78 -11.38
CA ALA A 100 6.10 -2.24 -12.72
C ALA A 100 7.32 -1.55 -13.35
N GLU A 101 8.13 -0.84 -12.55
CA GLU A 101 9.43 -0.31 -13.00
C GLU A 101 10.39 -1.44 -13.44
N ALA A 102 10.31 -2.60 -12.80
CA ALA A 102 11.09 -3.78 -13.15
C ALA A 102 10.51 -4.61 -14.32
N GLY A 103 9.35 -4.23 -14.88
CA GLY A 103 8.74 -4.90 -16.03
C GLY A 103 7.66 -5.94 -15.70
N PHE A 104 7.05 -5.89 -14.51
CA PHE A 104 6.01 -6.82 -14.05
C PHE A 104 4.66 -6.15 -13.74
#